data_AF-A0A449D9U0-F1
#
_entry.id   AF-A0A449D9U0-F1
#
_cell.length_a   1.000
_cell.length_b   1.000
_cell.length_c   1.000
_cell.angle_alpha   90.00
_cell.angle_beta   90.00
_cell.angle_gamma   90.00
#
_symmetry.space_group_name_H-M   'P 1'
#
loop_
_entity.id
_entity.type
_entity.pdbx_description
1 polymer ?
#
loop_
_entity_poly.entity_id
_entity_poly.type
_entity_poly.pdbx_seq_one_letter_code
_entity_poly.pdbx_strand_id
1 'polypeptide(L)'
;MRLRSLALLTAAAVLTTSACVPTSTETRPQPRPSVSPEEVTPIATPDDAPEISVVDSSPGGAKESDPLWQGLAQAAAEKKPAYLKTWVHTANPDLPDSGEVTVTPDSPNSVSVTLDAGNVTTDKAPFVLIHGLFDVEEIGESAYTLTTVNSDDIPELDPQGPDDEARCTADDAQDRISLAADDLSADPSKREEFRQQWGASPQVWWGIQMTARSLGEEGGVAGDYLTEACGAYLGQ
;
A
#
# COMPACT_ATOMS: atom_id res chain seq x y z
N MET A 1 -43.28 -56.42 -71.18
CA MET A 1 -44.50 -56.18 -70.37
C MET A 1 -44.24 -54.98 -69.47
N ARG A 2 -45.09 -53.96 -69.55
CA ARG A 2 -45.10 -52.79 -68.65
C ARG A 2 -45.52 -53.22 -67.25
N LEU A 3 -44.92 -52.65 -66.21
CA LEU A 3 -45.65 -52.07 -65.07
C LEU A 3 -44.74 -51.12 -64.28
N ARG A 4 -45.32 -49.94 -64.01
CA ARG A 4 -44.77 -48.79 -63.27
C ARG A 4 -44.71 -49.06 -61.77
N SER A 5 -43.86 -48.30 -61.07
CA SER A 5 -44.00 -47.71 -59.71
C SER A 5 -42.59 -47.64 -59.08
N LEU A 6 -42.19 -46.68 -58.27
CA LEU A 6 -42.72 -45.40 -57.79
C LEU A 6 -41.48 -44.67 -57.22
N ALA A 7 -41.38 -43.36 -57.44
CA ALA A 7 -40.34 -42.53 -56.86
C ALA A 7 -40.50 -42.44 -55.34
N LEU A 8 -39.38 -42.47 -54.61
CA LEU A 8 -39.31 -42.02 -53.22
C LEU A 8 -37.99 -41.26 -53.04
N LEU A 9 -38.10 -39.93 -53.09
CA LEU A 9 -37.12 -38.99 -52.59
C LEU A 9 -37.13 -39.06 -51.06
N THR A 10 -36.05 -39.54 -50.44
CA THR A 10 -35.80 -39.31 -49.02
C THR A 10 -34.81 -38.17 -48.87
N ALA A 11 -35.34 -36.99 -48.54
CA ALA A 11 -34.57 -35.86 -48.08
C ALA A 11 -33.93 -36.19 -46.71
N ALA A 12 -32.60 -36.14 -46.64
CA ALA A 12 -31.89 -36.17 -45.37
C ALA A 12 -32.08 -34.80 -44.69
N ALA A 13 -32.92 -34.76 -43.65
CA ALA A 13 -33.00 -33.63 -42.75
C ALA A 13 -31.71 -33.59 -41.91
N VAL A 14 -30.83 -32.64 -42.22
CA VAL A 14 -29.70 -32.28 -41.34
C VAL A 14 -30.30 -31.60 -40.12
N LEU A 15 -30.45 -32.35 -39.03
CA LEU A 15 -30.70 -31.78 -37.71
C LEU A 15 -29.44 -31.03 -37.30
N THR A 16 -29.42 -29.72 -37.53
CA THR A 16 -28.45 -28.84 -36.88
C THR A 16 -28.80 -28.82 -35.39
N THR A 17 -28.13 -29.65 -34.61
CA THR A 17 -28.06 -29.46 -33.16
C THR A 17 -27.35 -28.14 -32.94
N SER A 18 -28.11 -27.07 -32.69
CA SER A 18 -27.61 -25.89 -32.01
C SER A 18 -27.19 -26.33 -30.61
N ALA A 19 -25.97 -26.85 -30.52
CA ALA A 19 -25.28 -26.95 -29.26
C ALA A 19 -25.25 -25.53 -28.70
N CYS A 20 -25.99 -25.32 -27.60
CA CYS A 20 -25.80 -24.17 -26.76
C CYS A 20 -24.35 -24.28 -26.27
N VAL A 21 -23.44 -23.56 -26.92
CA VAL A 21 -22.11 -23.31 -26.37
C VAL A 21 -22.39 -22.43 -25.16
N PRO A 22 -22.06 -22.84 -23.93
CA PRO A 22 -22.13 -21.94 -22.80
C PRO A 22 -21.08 -20.86 -23.03
N THR A 23 -21.50 -19.71 -23.53
CA THR A 23 -20.74 -18.46 -23.46
C THR A 23 -20.83 -17.97 -22.02
N SER A 24 -20.17 -18.67 -21.12
CA SER A 24 -19.98 -18.28 -19.73
C SER A 24 -18.61 -18.78 -19.30
N THR A 25 -17.55 -18.10 -19.72
CA THR A 25 -16.44 -17.81 -18.79
C THR A 25 -16.97 -16.88 -17.71
N GLU A 26 -17.95 -17.37 -16.95
CA GLU A 26 -18.36 -16.77 -15.70
C GLU A 26 -17.34 -17.31 -14.70
N THR A 27 -16.22 -16.59 -14.59
CA THR A 27 -15.26 -16.82 -13.53
C THR A 27 -16.04 -16.67 -12.24
N ARG A 28 -16.43 -17.80 -11.62
CA ARG A 28 -17.04 -17.80 -10.30
C ARG A 28 -16.14 -16.93 -9.42
N PRO A 29 -16.67 -15.88 -8.76
CA PRO A 29 -15.86 -15.08 -7.85
C PRO A 29 -15.13 -16.02 -6.91
N GLN A 30 -13.80 -15.85 -6.80
CA GLN A 30 -13.01 -16.61 -5.84
C GLN A 30 -13.66 -16.44 -4.46
N PRO A 31 -13.86 -17.52 -3.70
CA PRO A 31 -14.42 -17.41 -2.36
C PRO A 31 -13.48 -16.54 -1.53
N ARG A 32 -14.00 -15.43 -0.99
CA ARG A 32 -13.26 -14.54 -0.11
C ARG A 32 -12.79 -15.34 1.12
N PRO A 33 -11.51 -15.29 1.51
CA PRO A 33 -11.03 -16.05 2.66
C PRO A 33 -11.72 -15.57 3.93
N SER A 34 -11.93 -16.49 4.87
CA SER A 34 -12.46 -16.18 6.19
C SER A 34 -11.31 -15.83 7.11
N VAL A 35 -11.17 -14.56 7.46
CA VAL A 35 -10.15 -14.06 8.38
C VAL A 35 -10.73 -13.81 9.76
N SER A 36 -9.90 -13.89 10.80
CA SER A 36 -10.33 -13.63 12.17
C SER A 36 -10.80 -12.17 12.33
N PRO A 37 -11.88 -11.89 13.08
CA PRO A 37 -12.31 -10.52 13.30
C PRO A 37 -11.24 -9.71 14.03
N GLU A 38 -11.14 -8.43 13.71
CA GLU A 38 -10.22 -7.51 14.35
C GLU A 38 -10.93 -6.18 14.60
N GLU A 39 -10.82 -5.67 15.82
CA GLU A 39 -11.38 -4.38 16.20
C GLU A 39 -10.32 -3.30 15.94
N VAL A 40 -10.66 -2.36 15.06
CA VAL A 40 -9.86 -1.15 14.84
C VAL A 40 -10.39 -0.09 15.79
N THR A 41 -9.55 0.39 16.69
CA THR A 41 -9.88 1.56 17.51
C THR A 41 -9.32 2.80 16.82
N PRO A 42 -10.16 3.69 16.28
CA PRO A 42 -9.67 4.91 15.64
C PRO A 42 -8.91 5.76 16.65
N ILE A 43 -7.77 6.28 16.23
CA ILE A 43 -7.01 7.25 17.03
C ILE A 43 -7.57 8.62 16.74
N ALA A 44 -8.07 9.29 17.79
CA ALA A 44 -8.41 10.69 17.70
C ALA A 44 -7.14 11.53 17.71
N THR A 45 -7.02 12.46 16.77
CA THR A 45 -5.96 13.47 16.80
C THR A 45 -6.09 14.30 18.09
N PRO A 46 -5.05 14.35 18.95
CA PRO A 46 -5.05 15.22 20.12
C PRO A 46 -5.24 16.70 19.75
N ASP A 47 -5.90 17.47 20.61
CA ASP A 47 -6.15 18.90 20.37
C ASP A 47 -4.86 19.74 20.27
N ASP A 48 -3.77 19.25 20.86
CA ASP A 48 -2.44 19.86 20.89
C ASP A 48 -1.47 19.29 19.84
N ALA A 49 -1.91 18.33 19.03
CA ALA A 49 -1.10 17.79 17.95
C ALA A 49 -0.80 18.87 16.89
N PRO A 50 0.39 18.83 16.27
CA PRO A 50 0.69 19.67 15.12
C PRO A 50 -0.36 19.49 14.02
N GLU A 51 -0.84 20.61 13.49
CA GLU A 51 -1.92 20.64 12.49
C GLU A 51 -1.59 19.78 11.25
N ILE A 52 -0.31 19.74 10.87
CA ILE A 52 0.20 18.88 9.83
C ILE A 52 1.02 17.77 10.50
N SER A 53 0.41 16.60 10.61
CA SER A 53 1.02 15.41 11.20
C SER A 53 0.92 14.25 10.22
N VAL A 54 2.05 13.61 9.92
CA VAL A 54 2.13 12.43 9.06
C VAL A 54 2.69 11.28 9.88
N VAL A 55 1.80 10.38 10.30
CA VAL A 55 2.15 9.12 10.99
C VAL A 55 1.67 7.96 10.12
N ASP A 56 2.56 7.51 9.22
CA ASP A 56 2.23 6.61 8.12
C ASP A 56 3.49 5.90 7.58
N SER A 57 3.32 4.94 6.68
CA SER A 57 4.37 4.45 5.80
C SER A 57 4.23 5.10 4.43
N SER A 58 5.30 5.72 3.93
CA SER A 58 5.37 6.23 2.57
C SER A 58 5.54 5.07 1.59
N PRO A 59 4.57 4.84 0.69
CA PRO A 59 4.72 3.95 -0.44
C PRO A 59 5.48 4.61 -1.61
N GLY A 60 5.96 5.85 -1.45
CA GLY A 60 6.50 6.67 -2.54
C GLY A 60 5.50 6.90 -3.67
N GLY A 61 6.02 7.19 -4.85
CA GLY A 61 5.22 7.49 -6.03
C GLY A 61 4.69 8.92 -6.06
N ALA A 62 3.72 9.14 -6.95
CA ALA A 62 3.17 10.46 -7.21
C ALA A 62 2.54 11.10 -5.96
N LYS A 63 2.61 12.43 -5.89
CA LYS A 63 2.11 13.26 -4.78
C LYS A 63 0.67 12.93 -4.37
N GLU A 64 -0.21 12.60 -5.31
CA GLU A 64 -1.62 12.29 -5.04
C GLU A 64 -1.81 11.01 -4.22
N SER A 65 -0.77 10.19 -4.11
CA SER A 65 -0.83 8.86 -3.53
C SER A 65 0.11 8.66 -2.33
N ASP A 66 1.07 9.58 -2.11
CA ASP A 66 2.08 9.51 -1.06
C ASP A 66 1.81 10.52 0.08
N PRO A 67 1.49 10.06 1.30
CA PRO A 67 1.16 10.92 2.43
C PRO A 67 2.35 11.78 2.87
N LEU A 68 3.59 11.29 2.67
CA LEU A 68 4.79 12.06 2.97
C LEU A 68 4.85 13.30 2.09
N TRP A 69 4.73 13.13 0.78
CA TRP A 69 4.73 14.26 -0.14
C TRP A 69 3.54 15.19 0.09
N GLN A 70 2.35 14.67 0.37
CA GLN A 70 1.18 15.50 0.66
C GLN A 70 1.40 16.40 1.88
N GLY A 71 1.86 15.81 2.98
CA GLY A 71 2.13 16.54 4.22
C GLY A 71 3.23 17.59 4.04
N LEU A 72 4.34 17.24 3.37
CA LEU A 72 5.43 18.18 3.09
C LEU A 72 4.99 19.34 2.20
N ALA A 73 4.23 19.05 1.14
CA ALA A 73 3.74 20.08 0.25
C ALA A 73 2.73 21.01 0.93
N GLN A 74 1.87 20.46 1.79
CA GLN A 74 0.94 21.26 2.59
C GLN A 74 1.72 22.17 3.54
N ALA A 75 2.70 21.62 4.26
CA ALA A 75 3.53 22.35 5.22
C ALA A 75 4.29 23.51 4.57
N ALA A 76 4.92 23.26 3.41
CA ALA A 76 5.62 24.28 2.65
C ALA A 76 4.65 25.38 2.14
N ALA A 77 3.47 25.00 1.62
CA ALA A 77 2.49 25.94 1.11
C ALA A 77 1.89 26.83 2.22
N GLU A 78 1.63 26.26 3.39
CA GLU A 78 1.04 26.95 4.53
C GLU A 78 2.09 27.63 5.43
N LYS A 79 3.38 27.34 5.22
CA LYS A 79 4.50 27.78 6.07
C LYS A 79 4.29 27.40 7.54
N LYS A 80 3.89 26.15 7.74
CA LYS A 80 3.69 25.54 9.05
C LYS A 80 4.64 24.37 9.22
N PRO A 81 5.07 24.08 10.46
CA PRO A 81 5.87 22.90 10.70
C PRO A 81 5.04 21.62 10.48
N ALA A 82 5.69 20.55 10.05
CA ALA A 82 5.11 19.22 9.91
C ALA A 82 5.72 18.27 10.95
N TYR A 83 4.86 17.59 11.71
CA TYR A 83 5.29 16.43 12.48
C TYR A 83 5.33 15.22 11.55
N LEU A 84 6.48 14.56 11.51
CA LEU A 84 6.66 13.32 10.75
C LEU A 84 7.00 12.20 11.72
N LYS A 85 6.37 11.06 11.51
CA LYS A 85 6.78 9.76 12.00
C LYS A 85 6.49 8.78 10.87
N THR A 86 7.34 8.88 9.84
CA THR A 86 7.07 8.29 8.54
C THR A 86 8.11 7.25 8.19
N TRP A 87 7.66 6.02 7.96
CA TRP A 87 8.50 4.95 7.45
C TRP A 87 8.66 5.06 5.95
N VAL A 88 9.89 4.96 5.45
CA VAL A 88 10.24 5.03 4.04
C VAL A 88 11.03 3.78 3.65
N HIS A 89 10.50 3.01 2.71
CA HIS A 89 11.26 1.96 2.05
C HIS A 89 12.22 2.58 1.04
N THR A 90 13.53 2.33 1.16
CA THR A 90 14.53 2.97 0.30
C THR A 90 15.58 1.98 -0.18
N ALA A 91 16.07 2.21 -1.40
CA ALA A 91 17.14 1.42 -1.99
C ALA A 91 18.53 1.73 -1.37
N ASN A 92 18.65 2.84 -0.62
CA ASN A 92 19.91 3.26 0.02
C ASN A 92 19.72 3.46 1.53
N PRO A 93 19.48 2.40 2.32
CA PRO A 93 19.25 2.51 3.76
C PRO A 93 20.54 2.77 4.56
N ASP A 94 21.72 2.57 3.96
CA ASP A 94 23.03 2.82 4.56
C ASP A 94 23.35 4.33 4.62
N LEU A 95 22.64 5.04 5.50
CA LEU A 95 22.79 6.47 5.70
C LEU A 95 23.91 6.79 6.71
N PRO A 96 24.65 7.90 6.55
CA PRO A 96 25.60 8.38 7.55
C PRO A 96 24.92 8.65 8.91
N ASP A 97 25.61 8.35 10.01
CA ASP A 97 25.11 8.59 11.39
C ASP A 97 25.08 10.08 11.79
N SER A 98 25.57 11.00 10.96
CA SER A 98 25.65 12.43 11.27
C SER A 98 25.69 13.30 10.02
N GLY A 99 25.25 14.55 10.17
CA GLY A 99 25.21 15.54 9.09
C GLY A 99 23.91 15.44 8.29
N GLU A 100 23.92 16.05 7.12
CA GLU A 100 22.74 16.08 6.24
C GLU A 100 22.66 14.81 5.39
N VAL A 101 21.47 14.21 5.33
CA VAL A 101 21.17 13.02 4.55
C VAL A 101 19.95 13.26 3.67
N THR A 102 19.86 12.54 2.55
CA THR A 102 18.68 12.56 1.68
C THR A 102 18.04 11.18 1.66
N VAL A 103 16.76 11.13 1.98
CA VAL A 103 15.93 9.93 1.94
C VAL A 103 14.94 10.06 0.78
N THR A 104 14.89 9.03 -0.06
CA THR A 104 13.97 8.94 -1.20
C THR A 104 13.34 7.55 -1.19
N PRO A 105 11.99 7.44 -1.20
CA PRO A 105 11.33 6.17 -1.45
C PRO A 105 11.79 5.57 -2.77
N ASP A 106 12.01 4.26 -2.81
CA ASP A 106 12.54 3.58 -3.99
C ASP A 106 11.54 3.34 -5.13
N SER A 107 10.29 3.77 -4.94
CA SER A 107 9.29 3.83 -6.00
C SER A 107 9.60 4.94 -7.02
N PRO A 108 9.29 4.76 -8.31
CA PRO A 108 9.43 5.81 -9.32
C PRO A 108 8.61 7.05 -8.99
N ASN A 109 9.06 8.23 -9.43
CA ASN A 109 8.37 9.52 -9.21
C ASN A 109 8.10 9.82 -7.73
N SER A 110 9.05 9.55 -6.83
CA SER A 110 8.90 9.81 -5.39
C SER A 110 9.49 11.14 -4.95
N VAL A 111 9.00 11.64 -3.81
CA VAL A 111 9.56 12.78 -3.12
C VAL A 111 10.96 12.47 -2.58
N SER A 112 11.85 13.46 -2.58
CA SER A 112 13.15 13.37 -1.89
C SER A 112 13.19 14.35 -0.72
N VAL A 113 13.67 13.88 0.42
CA VAL A 113 13.66 14.62 1.68
C VAL A 113 15.09 14.72 2.20
N THR A 114 15.57 15.94 2.37
CA THR A 114 16.89 16.22 2.93
C THR A 114 16.75 16.73 4.36
N LEU A 115 17.44 16.11 5.32
CA LEU A 115 17.30 16.38 6.76
C LEU A 115 18.56 15.98 7.55
N ASP A 116 18.63 16.35 8.83
CA ASP A 116 19.70 15.89 9.73
C ASP A 116 19.57 14.39 10.02
N ALA A 117 20.69 13.67 9.94
CA ALA A 117 20.76 12.23 10.18
C ALA A 117 20.26 11.82 11.58
N GLY A 118 20.36 12.69 12.58
CA GLY A 118 19.88 12.42 13.93
C GLY A 118 18.36 12.28 14.03
N ASN A 119 17.62 12.63 12.98
CA ASN A 119 16.18 12.45 12.85
C ASN A 119 15.78 11.24 11.98
N VAL A 120 16.75 10.38 11.63
CA VAL A 120 16.52 9.17 10.85
C VAL A 120 16.95 7.94 11.63
N THR A 121 16.06 6.97 11.75
CA THR A 121 16.37 5.65 12.33
C THR A 121 16.45 4.59 11.24
N THR A 122 17.46 3.71 11.28
CA THR A 122 17.76 2.71 10.24
C THR A 122 17.74 1.26 10.76
N ASP A 123 17.19 1.04 11.96
CA ASP A 123 17.14 -0.25 12.65
C ASP A 123 16.35 -1.35 11.90
N LYS A 124 15.43 -0.94 11.03
CA LYS A 124 14.58 -1.80 10.21
C LYS A 124 14.91 -1.77 8.71
N ALA A 125 16.15 -1.49 8.34
CA ALA A 125 16.61 -1.47 6.94
C ALA A 125 16.05 -2.68 6.14
N PRO A 126 15.54 -2.49 4.91
CA PRO A 126 15.59 -1.29 4.06
C PRO A 126 14.56 -0.18 4.40
N PHE A 127 13.78 -0.34 5.47
CA PHE A 127 12.88 0.69 5.97
C PHE A 127 13.63 1.63 6.91
N VAL A 128 13.56 2.93 6.61
CA VAL A 128 14.09 3.99 7.47
C VAL A 128 12.94 4.82 8.02
N LEU A 129 13.04 5.27 9.26
CA LEU A 129 12.05 6.12 9.90
C LEU A 129 12.55 7.56 9.93
N ILE A 130 11.80 8.47 9.31
CA ILE A 130 11.96 9.92 9.51
C ILE A 130 11.07 10.34 10.68
N HIS A 131 11.65 10.92 11.73
CA HIS A 131 10.88 11.32 12.93
C HIS A 131 11.27 12.70 13.49
N GLY A 132 10.26 13.49 13.86
CA GLY A 132 10.40 14.79 14.51
C GLY A 132 9.41 15.84 14.00
N LEU A 133 9.52 17.06 14.54
CA LEU A 133 8.82 18.23 14.05
C LEU A 133 9.77 19.09 13.21
N PHE A 134 9.35 19.44 12.00
CA PHE A 134 10.22 20.11 11.04
C PHE A 134 9.59 21.36 10.45
N ASP A 135 10.40 22.41 10.29
CA ASP A 135 10.12 23.45 9.32
C ASP A 135 10.44 22.91 7.93
N VAL A 136 9.49 23.05 7.00
CA VAL A 136 9.55 22.43 5.67
C VAL A 136 9.79 23.49 4.59
N GLU A 137 10.86 23.31 3.82
CA GLU A 137 11.17 24.15 2.66
C GLU A 137 11.12 23.33 1.36
N GLU A 138 10.32 23.77 0.39
CA GLU A 138 10.32 23.21 -0.96
C GLU A 138 11.47 23.81 -1.78
N ILE A 139 12.40 22.96 -2.20
CA ILE A 139 13.57 23.37 -3.01
C ILE A 139 13.46 22.94 -4.48
N GLY A 140 12.43 22.15 -4.80
CA GLY A 140 12.04 21.75 -6.14
C GLY A 140 10.71 21.01 -6.12
N GLU A 141 10.13 20.76 -7.29
CA GLU A 141 8.77 20.20 -7.43
C GLU A 141 8.54 18.91 -6.63
N SER A 142 9.58 18.10 -6.43
CA SER A 142 9.56 16.85 -5.65
C SER A 142 10.68 16.74 -4.61
N ALA A 143 11.24 17.87 -4.17
CA ALA A 143 12.38 17.90 -3.27
C ALA A 143 12.18 18.90 -2.13
N TYR A 144 12.35 18.42 -0.89
CA TYR A 144 12.15 19.20 0.32
C TYR A 144 13.36 19.14 1.24
N THR A 145 13.67 20.26 1.88
CA THR A 145 14.63 20.33 3.00
C THR A 145 13.86 20.49 4.30
N LEU A 146 14.23 19.72 5.32
CA LEU A 146 13.61 19.75 6.64
C LEU A 146 14.61 20.30 7.65
N THR A 147 14.20 21.36 8.36
CA THR A 147 14.95 21.89 9.48
C THR A 147 14.28 21.46 10.78
N THR A 148 15.02 20.76 11.64
CA THR A 148 14.49 20.23 12.90
C THR A 148 14.10 21.35 13.85
N VAL A 149 12.83 21.36 14.24
CA VAL A 149 12.28 22.23 15.29
C VAL A 149 12.38 21.52 16.64
N ASN A 150 11.97 20.26 16.69
CA ASN A 150 12.18 19.35 17.81
C ASN A 150 12.21 17.90 17.30
N SER A 151 12.64 16.98 18.17
CA SER A 151 12.71 15.54 17.88
C SER A 151 11.86 14.73 18.86
N ASP A 152 10.91 15.37 19.54
CA ASP A 152 10.08 14.72 20.54
C ASP A 152 8.98 13.90 19.85
N ASP A 153 8.70 12.71 20.37
CA ASP A 153 7.60 11.88 19.90
C ASP A 153 6.26 12.35 20.49
N ILE A 154 5.18 12.09 19.74
CA ILE A 154 3.80 12.28 20.17
C ILE A 154 3.10 10.91 20.14
N PRO A 155 3.26 10.09 21.20
CA PRO A 155 2.79 8.70 21.21
C PRO A 155 1.28 8.57 21.00
N GLU A 156 0.50 9.60 21.33
CA GLU A 156 -0.94 9.63 21.13
C GLU A 156 -1.34 9.60 19.65
N LEU A 157 -0.42 9.90 18.73
CA LEU A 157 -0.63 9.78 17.28
C LEU A 157 -0.27 8.39 16.73
N ASP A 158 0.37 7.53 17.52
CA ASP A 158 0.86 6.23 17.06
C ASP A 158 -0.29 5.26 16.77
N PRO A 159 -0.37 4.68 15.56
CA PRO A 159 -1.26 3.58 15.22
C PRO A 159 -1.26 2.48 16.28
N GLN A 160 -2.45 2.03 16.67
CA GLN A 160 -2.64 0.94 17.62
C GLN A 160 -2.89 -0.35 16.87
N GLY A 161 -2.28 -1.45 17.30
CA GLY A 161 -2.49 -2.76 16.69
C GLY A 161 -1.29 -3.69 16.85
N PRO A 162 -1.35 -4.89 16.25
CA PRO A 162 -0.21 -5.78 16.16
C PRO A 162 0.95 -5.13 15.39
N ASP A 163 2.19 -5.46 15.75
CA ASP A 163 3.37 -5.05 15.00
C ASP A 163 3.59 -5.93 13.76
N ASP A 164 4.65 -5.64 12.98
CA ASP A 164 4.99 -6.38 11.77
C ASP A 164 5.16 -7.90 12.04
N GLU A 165 5.84 -8.28 13.13
CA GLU A 165 6.09 -9.68 13.49
C GLU A 165 4.78 -10.42 13.76
N ALA A 166 3.93 -9.84 14.62
CA ALA A 166 2.65 -10.43 14.96
C ALA A 166 1.72 -10.56 13.74
N ARG A 167 1.76 -9.59 12.80
CA ARG A 167 1.01 -9.67 11.54
C ARG A 167 1.52 -10.79 10.64
N CYS A 168 2.82 -10.87 10.46
CA CYS A 168 3.43 -11.79 9.50
C CYS A 168 3.43 -13.25 9.98
N THR A 169 3.37 -13.47 11.30
CA THR A 169 3.39 -14.81 11.91
C THR A 169 2.02 -15.35 12.30
N ALA A 170 0.95 -14.56 12.15
CA ALA A 170 -0.41 -15.01 12.41
C ALA A 170 -0.82 -16.19 11.50
N ASP A 171 -1.65 -17.09 12.01
CA ASP A 171 -2.14 -18.27 11.26
C ASP A 171 -2.85 -17.89 9.94
N ASP A 172 -3.50 -16.72 9.91
CA ASP A 172 -4.21 -16.18 8.74
C ASP A 172 -3.45 -15.02 8.05
N ALA A 173 -2.15 -14.84 8.33
CA ALA A 173 -1.36 -13.70 7.85
C ALA A 173 -1.45 -13.48 6.33
N GLN A 174 -1.15 -14.51 5.53
CA GLN A 174 -1.14 -14.40 4.07
C GLN A 174 -2.52 -14.03 3.52
N ASP A 175 -3.56 -14.72 3.98
CA ASP A 175 -4.94 -14.48 3.54
C ASP A 175 -5.42 -13.08 3.95
N ARG A 176 -5.12 -12.66 5.18
CA ARG A 176 -5.54 -11.35 5.72
C ARG A 176 -4.84 -10.19 5.03
N ILE A 177 -3.52 -10.26 4.88
CA ILE A 177 -2.73 -9.18 4.27
C ILE A 177 -3.06 -9.08 2.76
N SER A 178 -3.19 -10.21 2.07
CA SER A 178 -3.58 -10.22 0.65
C SER A 178 -4.99 -9.66 0.45
N LEU A 179 -5.94 -10.07 1.29
CA LEU A 179 -7.30 -9.54 1.26
C LEU A 179 -7.33 -8.03 1.51
N ALA A 180 -6.48 -7.52 2.40
CA ALA A 180 -6.39 -6.10 2.66
C ALA A 180 -5.88 -5.32 1.44
N ALA A 181 -4.89 -5.86 0.72
CA ALA A 181 -4.39 -5.25 -0.50
C ALA A 181 -5.43 -5.26 -1.64
N ASP A 182 -6.16 -6.38 -1.81
CA ASP A 182 -7.26 -6.49 -2.77
C ASP A 182 -8.37 -5.47 -2.46
N ASP A 183 -8.77 -5.36 -1.20
CA ASP A 183 -9.81 -4.44 -0.76
C ASP A 183 -9.40 -2.97 -0.95
N LEU A 184 -8.15 -2.63 -0.65
CA LEU A 184 -7.62 -1.28 -0.87
C LEU A 184 -7.48 -0.96 -2.37
N SER A 185 -7.13 -1.94 -3.19
CA SER A 185 -7.09 -1.78 -4.65
C SER A 185 -8.48 -1.52 -5.21
N ALA A 186 -9.48 -2.26 -4.73
CA ALA A 186 -10.87 -2.11 -5.15
C ALA A 186 -11.51 -0.79 -4.68
N ASP A 187 -11.10 -0.28 -3.52
CA ASP A 187 -11.60 0.98 -2.96
C ASP A 187 -10.48 1.81 -2.30
N PRO A 188 -9.69 2.57 -3.10
CA PRO A 188 -8.60 3.40 -2.58
C PRO A 188 -9.06 4.50 -1.61
N SER A 189 -10.35 4.83 -1.59
CA SER A 189 -10.89 5.86 -0.68
C SER A 189 -10.85 5.43 0.79
N LYS A 190 -10.70 4.13 1.06
CA LYS A 190 -10.57 3.56 2.41
C LYS A 190 -9.16 3.61 2.99
N ARG A 191 -8.19 4.21 2.28
CA ARG A 191 -6.79 4.27 2.72
C ARG A 191 -6.62 4.72 4.17
N GLU A 192 -7.37 5.72 4.64
CA GLU A 192 -7.27 6.16 6.05
C GLU A 192 -7.81 5.12 7.04
N GLU A 193 -8.91 4.44 6.72
CA GLU A 193 -9.43 3.34 7.55
C GLU A 193 -8.39 2.21 7.67
N PHE A 194 -7.76 1.87 6.54
CA PHE A 194 -6.70 0.87 6.50
C PHE A 194 -5.43 1.34 7.22
N ARG A 195 -5.05 2.62 7.11
CA ARG A 195 -3.92 3.19 7.86
C ARG A 195 -4.15 3.05 9.36
N GLN A 196 -5.37 3.28 9.85
CA GLN A 196 -5.70 3.10 11.27
C GLN A 196 -5.60 1.62 11.69
N GLN A 197 -5.95 0.68 10.82
CA GLN A 197 -5.87 -0.75 11.09
C GLN A 197 -4.44 -1.32 11.03
N TRP A 198 -3.67 -0.88 10.03
CA TRP A 198 -2.41 -1.50 9.63
C TRP A 198 -1.18 -0.67 9.99
N GLY A 199 -1.34 0.61 10.34
CA GLY A 199 -0.23 1.54 10.57
C GLY A 199 0.69 1.17 11.73
N ALA A 200 0.25 0.29 12.65
CA ALA A 200 1.09 -0.24 13.72
C ALA A 200 2.14 -1.25 13.20
N SER A 201 1.95 -1.72 11.97
CA SER A 201 2.80 -2.65 11.24
C SER A 201 3.34 -1.95 9.99
N PRO A 202 4.31 -1.03 10.12
CA PRO A 202 4.70 -0.14 9.03
C PRO A 202 5.24 -0.85 7.78
N GLN A 203 5.91 -1.99 7.91
CA GLN A 203 6.41 -2.77 6.77
C GLN A 203 5.24 -3.46 6.06
N VAL A 204 4.36 -4.10 6.84
CA VAL A 204 3.16 -4.77 6.31
C VAL A 204 2.23 -3.76 5.63
N TRP A 205 2.03 -2.59 6.25
CA TRP A 205 1.21 -1.52 5.69
C TRP A 205 1.79 -0.97 4.39
N TRP A 206 3.11 -0.78 4.31
CA TRP A 206 3.77 -0.47 3.05
C TRP A 206 3.51 -1.55 1.98
N GLY A 207 3.66 -2.83 2.35
CA GLY A 207 3.42 -3.96 1.44
C GLY A 207 1.99 -4.01 0.91
N ILE A 208 1.00 -3.73 1.76
CA ILE A 208 -0.43 -3.62 1.39
C ILE A 208 -0.63 -2.49 0.38
N GLN A 209 -0.09 -1.30 0.65
CA GLN A 209 -0.20 -0.15 -0.25
C GLN A 209 0.43 -0.44 -1.62
N MET A 210 1.63 -1.02 -1.64
CA MET A 210 2.35 -1.35 -2.87
C MET A 210 1.65 -2.42 -3.69
N THR A 211 1.15 -3.46 -3.02
CA THR A 211 0.38 -4.53 -3.68
C THR A 211 -0.93 -4.00 -4.25
N ALA A 212 -1.66 -3.17 -3.48
CA ALA A 212 -2.92 -2.58 -3.92
C ALA A 212 -2.75 -1.71 -5.17
N ARG A 213 -1.67 -0.92 -5.22
CA ARG A 213 -1.31 -0.11 -6.40
C ARG A 213 -1.01 -0.98 -7.60
N SER A 214 -0.16 -2.00 -7.42
CA SER A 214 0.21 -2.95 -8.47
C SER A 214 -0.99 -3.67 -9.07
N LEU A 215 -2.00 -4.01 -8.25
CA LEU A 215 -3.26 -4.61 -8.69
C LEU A 215 -4.17 -3.63 -9.44
N GLY A 216 -4.08 -2.33 -9.14
CA GLY A 216 -4.89 -1.29 -9.78
C GLY A 216 -4.39 -0.86 -11.17
N GLU A 217 -3.18 -1.24 -11.56
CA GLU A 217 -2.61 -0.94 -12.87
C GLU A 217 -3.21 -1.85 -13.97
N GLU A 218 -3.30 -1.33 -15.21
CA GLU A 218 -3.84 -2.10 -16.33
C GLU A 218 -2.97 -3.33 -16.64
N GLY A 219 -3.51 -4.53 -16.44
CA GLY A 219 -2.75 -5.78 -16.55
C GLY A 219 -1.82 -6.06 -15.36
N GLY A 220 -2.01 -5.33 -14.25
CA GLY A 220 -1.27 -5.45 -13.03
C GLY A 220 -1.33 -6.84 -12.40
N VAL A 221 -0.22 -7.25 -11.81
CA VAL A 221 -0.13 -8.44 -10.96
C VAL A 221 0.35 -8.00 -9.59
N ALA A 222 -0.03 -8.73 -8.53
CA ALA A 222 0.54 -8.49 -7.21
C ALA A 222 2.07 -8.67 -7.31
N GLY A 223 2.81 -7.61 -6.95
CA GLY A 223 4.26 -7.70 -6.76
C GLY A 223 4.60 -8.52 -5.52
N ASP A 224 5.89 -8.84 -5.34
CA ASP A 224 6.37 -9.62 -4.19
C ASP A 224 6.46 -8.81 -2.88
N TYR A 225 5.78 -7.65 -2.82
CA TYR A 225 5.88 -6.68 -1.72
C TYR A 225 5.39 -7.23 -0.38
N LEU A 226 4.43 -8.16 -0.39
CA LEU A 226 3.98 -8.81 0.85
C LEU A 226 5.04 -9.76 1.41
N THR A 227 5.72 -10.50 0.54
CA THR A 227 6.84 -11.36 0.93
C THR A 227 8.00 -10.52 1.43
N GLU A 228 8.29 -9.39 0.77
CA GLU A 228 9.32 -8.45 1.19
C GLU A 228 9.01 -7.86 2.57
N ALA A 229 7.80 -7.34 2.77
CA ALA A 229 7.34 -6.79 4.05
C ALA A 229 7.42 -7.80 5.21
N CYS A 230 7.17 -9.08 4.93
CA CYS A 230 7.23 -10.14 5.94
C CYS A 230 8.55 -10.92 5.97
N GLY A 231 9.51 -10.62 5.09
CA GLY A 231 10.67 -11.45 4.82
C GLY A 231 11.54 -11.71 6.05
N ALA A 232 11.64 -10.73 6.96
CA ALA A 232 12.37 -10.84 8.22
C ALA A 232 11.75 -11.84 9.24
N TYR A 233 10.47 -12.18 9.07
CA TYR A 233 9.68 -12.96 10.04
C TYR A 233 9.29 -14.36 9.54
N LEU A 234 9.35 -14.61 8.22
CA LEU A 234 8.92 -15.87 7.60
C LEU A 234 9.94 -17.03 7.70
N GLY A 235 11.05 -16.85 8.42
CA GLY A 235 12.15 -17.82 8.50
C GLY A 235 12.75 -18.03 9.89
N GLN A 236 12.03 -17.66 10.96
CA GLN A 236 12.46 -17.83 12.35
C GLN A 236 11.87 -19.08 13.01
#